data_AF-A0A565CAG5-F1
#
_entry.id   AF-A0A565CAG5-F1
#
_cell.length_a   1.000
_cell.length_b   1.000
_cell.length_c   1.000
_cell.angle_alpha   90.00
_cell.angle_beta   90.00
_cell.angle_gamma   90.00
#
_symmetry.space_group_name_H-M   'P 1'
#
loop_
_entity.id
_entity.type
_entity.pdbx_description
1 polymer ?
#
loop_
_entity_poly.entity_id
_entity_poly.type
_entity_poly.pdbx_seq_one_letter_code
_entity_poly.pdbx_strand_id
1 'polypeptide(L)'
;MASLGFNLGFSFSNVQIQHRKVSGSGRARVFSCSSSSSQASPQGISTAATPPEIELEFFGPKPGSDGSYPVDKAKAVSGEKLLRSIMQDNKIELYATYGKVMNCGGGGSCGTCIVEILDGRDLLNERTDTENRYLKKKPESWRLACQTIVGNKENSGKVIVQRIPQWKK
;
A
#
# COMPACT_ATOMS: atom_id res chain seq x y z
N MET A 1 3.01 -18.81 -54.93
CA MET A 1 2.72 -17.36 -55.07
C MET A 1 1.22 -17.19 -55.24
N ALA A 2 0.52 -16.79 -54.19
CA ALA A 2 -0.84 -16.29 -54.26
C ALA A 2 -1.01 -15.30 -53.11
N SER A 3 -0.99 -14.02 -53.44
CA SER A 3 -1.38 -12.92 -52.56
C SER A 3 -2.91 -12.81 -52.54
N LEU A 4 -3.46 -12.41 -51.40
CA LEU A 4 -4.41 -11.29 -51.21
C LEU A 4 -5.39 -11.56 -50.05
N GLY A 5 -5.54 -10.57 -49.16
CA GLY A 5 -6.75 -10.38 -48.38
C GLY A 5 -6.60 -10.33 -46.86
N PHE A 6 -6.16 -9.19 -46.33
CA PHE A 6 -6.39 -8.79 -44.93
C PHE A 6 -7.90 -8.63 -44.68
N ASN A 7 -8.45 -9.27 -43.65
CA ASN A 7 -9.80 -8.97 -43.15
C ASN A 7 -9.69 -8.38 -41.75
N LEU A 8 -9.97 -7.08 -41.65
CA LEU A 8 -10.06 -6.30 -40.41
C LEU A 8 -11.45 -6.54 -39.79
N GLY A 9 -11.49 -7.31 -38.72
CA GLY A 9 -12.69 -7.49 -37.89
C GLY A 9 -12.54 -6.80 -36.54
N PHE A 10 -12.72 -5.48 -36.48
CA PHE A 10 -12.93 -4.77 -35.22
C PHE A 10 -14.42 -4.81 -34.88
N SER A 11 -14.79 -5.64 -33.89
CA SER A 11 -16.14 -5.66 -33.34
C SER A 11 -16.23 -4.63 -32.21
N PHE A 12 -16.87 -3.50 -32.48
CA PHE A 12 -17.21 -2.50 -31.47
C PHE A 12 -18.58 -2.84 -30.87
N SER A 13 -18.61 -3.30 -29.62
CA SER A 13 -19.84 -3.42 -28.86
C SER A 13 -20.28 -2.04 -28.35
N ASN A 14 -21.37 -1.54 -28.92
CA ASN A 14 -22.10 -0.36 -28.45
C ASN A 14 -22.74 -0.65 -27.08
N VAL A 15 -22.28 0.02 -26.03
CA VAL A 15 -22.99 0.10 -24.74
C VAL A 15 -23.86 1.35 -24.76
N GLN A 16 -25.16 1.14 -24.82
CA GLN A 16 -26.18 2.19 -24.84
C GLN A 16 -26.53 2.60 -23.40
N ILE A 17 -26.06 3.77 -22.97
CA ILE A 17 -26.40 4.38 -21.68
C ILE A 17 -27.73 5.12 -21.84
N GLN A 18 -28.78 4.62 -21.21
CA GLN A 18 -30.11 5.23 -21.15
C GLN A 18 -30.10 6.41 -20.16
N HIS A 19 -30.17 7.64 -20.68
CA HIS A 19 -30.42 8.85 -19.90
C HIS A 19 -31.88 8.91 -19.44
N ARG A 20 -32.12 8.82 -18.12
CA ARG A 20 -33.44 9.01 -17.50
C ARG A 20 -33.61 10.50 -17.16
N LYS A 21 -34.44 11.22 -17.93
CA LYS A 21 -34.91 12.59 -17.61
C LYS A 21 -35.85 12.55 -16.41
N VAL A 22 -35.56 13.35 -15.38
CA VAL A 22 -36.53 13.72 -14.33
C VAL A 22 -36.86 15.19 -14.52
N SER A 23 -38.14 15.47 -14.71
CA SER A 23 -38.76 16.80 -14.76
C SER A 23 -39.35 17.10 -13.38
N GLY A 24 -38.99 18.24 -12.79
CA GLY A 24 -39.50 18.67 -11.49
C GLY A 24 -39.55 20.19 -11.43
N SER A 25 -40.76 20.73 -11.55
CA SER A 25 -41.10 22.14 -11.38
C SER A 25 -41.25 22.44 -9.88
N GLY A 26 -40.56 23.47 -9.37
CA GLY A 26 -40.66 23.86 -7.96
C GLY A 26 -40.14 25.27 -7.72
N ARG A 27 -41.07 26.17 -7.36
CA ARG A 27 -40.86 27.59 -7.07
C ARG A 27 -40.06 27.84 -5.79
N ALA A 28 -39.40 29.00 -5.80
CA ALA A 28 -38.53 29.60 -4.79
C ALA A 28 -39.06 29.63 -3.34
N ARG A 29 -38.12 29.71 -2.38
CA ARG A 29 -38.15 30.71 -1.32
C ARG A 29 -36.75 30.96 -0.74
N VAL A 30 -36.37 32.23 -0.73
CA VAL A 30 -35.17 32.79 -0.10
C VAL A 30 -35.39 32.80 1.41
N PHE A 31 -34.41 32.37 2.20
CA PHE A 31 -34.35 32.70 3.62
C PHE A 31 -32.92 33.10 4.00
N SER A 32 -32.85 34.27 4.63
CA SER A 32 -31.67 35.03 4.99
C SER A 32 -31.36 34.86 6.48
N CYS A 33 -30.06 34.96 6.79
CA CYS A 33 -29.37 35.35 8.03
C CYS A 33 -29.70 34.72 9.40
N SER A 34 -28.64 34.07 9.94
CA SER A 34 -27.95 34.34 11.20
C SER A 34 -28.63 34.15 12.57
N SER A 35 -27.96 33.32 13.39
CA SER A 35 -27.51 33.57 14.79
C SER A 35 -28.02 32.60 15.87
N SER A 36 -27.06 31.85 16.43
CA SER A 36 -26.81 31.61 17.87
C SER A 36 -27.81 30.82 18.74
N SER A 37 -27.36 29.69 19.31
CA SER A 37 -26.95 29.56 20.75
C SER A 37 -27.10 28.12 21.30
N SER A 38 -25.98 27.57 21.77
CA SER A 38 -25.76 26.85 23.05
C SER A 38 -26.70 25.71 23.51
N GLN A 39 -26.17 24.52 23.83
CA GLN A 39 -25.63 24.17 25.16
C GLN A 39 -25.54 22.64 25.43
N ALA A 40 -24.34 22.18 25.86
CA ALA A 40 -23.98 21.05 26.77
C ALA A 40 -24.48 19.61 26.47
N SER A 41 -23.82 18.47 26.73
CA SER A 41 -22.56 17.95 27.34
C SER A 41 -22.77 16.39 27.40
N PRO A 42 -21.89 15.50 27.93
CA PRO A 42 -20.42 15.42 27.97
C PRO A 42 -19.86 13.99 27.63
N GLN A 43 -18.52 13.88 27.64
CA GLN A 43 -17.68 12.69 27.89
C GLN A 43 -17.38 11.70 26.75
N GLY A 44 -16.11 11.75 26.32
CA GLY A 44 -15.43 10.72 25.54
C GLY A 44 -13.94 11.08 25.42
N ILE A 45 -13.25 11.06 26.56
CA ILE A 45 -11.79 11.03 26.76
C ILE A 45 -10.96 11.55 25.58
N SER A 46 -10.60 12.83 25.64
CA SER A 46 -9.46 13.36 24.91
C SER A 46 -8.18 12.74 25.48
N THR A 47 -7.72 11.65 24.89
CA THR A 47 -6.30 11.32 24.96
C THR A 47 -5.62 12.26 23.99
N ALA A 48 -4.93 13.28 24.51
CA ALA A 48 -3.97 14.05 23.74
C ALA A 48 -2.80 13.10 23.40
N ALA A 49 -2.99 12.27 22.38
CA ALA A 49 -2.11 11.16 22.05
C ALA A 49 -1.18 11.58 20.92
N THR A 50 0.12 11.58 21.19
CA THR A 50 1.17 11.57 20.16
C THR A 50 0.83 10.47 19.14
N PRO A 51 0.91 10.73 17.82
CA PRO A 51 0.54 9.73 16.83
C PRO A 51 1.37 8.45 17.03
N PRO A 52 0.73 7.26 17.06
CA PRO A 52 1.44 6.01 17.33
C PRO A 52 2.48 5.76 16.24
N GLU A 53 3.74 5.65 16.67
CA GLU A 53 4.89 5.43 15.81
C GLU A 53 5.27 3.95 15.80
N ILE A 54 5.67 3.46 14.64
CA ILE A 54 6.20 2.11 14.45
C ILE A 54 7.67 2.24 14.02
N GLU A 55 8.53 1.50 14.72
CA GLU A 55 9.94 1.41 14.41
C GLU A 55 10.20 0.23 13.47
N LEU A 56 10.90 0.50 12.36
CA LEU A 56 11.23 -0.51 11.36
C LEU A 56 12.73 -0.73 11.31
N GLU A 57 13.13 -2.00 11.39
CA GLU A 57 14.51 -2.41 11.18
C GLU A 57 14.61 -3.27 9.92
N PHE A 58 15.45 -2.83 8.98
CA PHE A 58 15.64 -3.47 7.69
C PHE A 58 17.00 -4.15 7.63
N PHE A 59 17.01 -5.47 7.58
CA PHE A 59 18.22 -6.26 7.36
C PHE A 59 18.57 -6.30 5.87
N GLY A 60 19.82 -5.97 5.56
CA GLY A 60 20.34 -6.06 4.21
C GLY A 60 20.46 -7.49 3.70
N PRO A 61 20.69 -7.65 2.39
CA PRO A 61 20.57 -8.95 1.74
C PRO A 61 21.86 -9.78 1.78
N LYS A 62 23.01 -9.16 2.07
CA LYS A 62 24.30 -9.84 2.22
C LYS A 62 24.95 -9.44 3.55
N PRO A 63 25.65 -10.37 4.22
CA PRO A 63 26.50 -10.01 5.35
C PRO A 63 27.64 -9.11 4.85
N GLY A 64 28.02 -8.14 5.67
CA GLY A 64 29.23 -7.34 5.48
C GLY A 64 30.50 -8.15 5.71
N SER A 65 31.65 -7.51 5.56
CA SER A 65 32.97 -8.11 5.80
C SER A 65 33.11 -8.72 7.20
N ASP A 66 32.40 -8.14 8.17
CA ASP A 66 32.45 -8.53 9.58
C ASP A 66 31.46 -9.65 9.93
N GLY A 67 30.79 -10.23 8.92
CA GLY A 67 29.75 -11.26 9.09
C GLY A 67 28.39 -10.71 9.57
N SER A 68 28.31 -9.43 9.97
CA SER A 68 27.08 -8.76 10.35
C SER A 68 26.29 -8.26 9.14
N TYR A 69 24.95 -8.35 9.19
CA TYR A 69 24.08 -7.79 8.16
C TYR A 69 23.91 -6.28 8.38
N PRO A 70 23.97 -5.45 7.31
CA PRO A 70 23.71 -4.02 7.46
C PRO A 70 22.26 -3.81 7.88
N VAL A 71 22.05 -3.05 8.94
CA VAL A 71 20.73 -2.74 9.49
C VAL A 71 20.42 -1.27 9.23
N ASP A 72 19.38 -1.02 8.44
CA ASP A 72 18.83 0.31 8.25
C ASP A 72 17.62 0.50 9.16
N LYS A 73 17.55 1.63 9.86
CA LYS A 73 16.42 1.95 10.75
C LYS A 73 15.54 3.01 10.11
N ALA A 74 14.23 2.83 10.19
CA ALA A 74 13.26 3.84 9.81
C ALA A 74 12.17 3.97 10.87
N LYS A 75 11.54 5.13 10.90
CA LYS A 75 10.35 5.38 11.71
C LYS A 75 9.20 5.78 10.81
N ALA A 76 8.00 5.32 11.14
CA ALA A 76 6.80 5.65 10.39
C ALA A 76 5.60 5.80 11.32
N VAL A 77 4.71 6.73 10.96
CA VAL A 77 3.41 6.86 11.61
C VAL A 77 2.53 5.69 11.21
N SER A 78 1.87 5.08 12.21
CA SER A 78 0.99 3.93 12.04
C SER A 78 -0.19 4.23 11.11
N GLY A 79 -0.41 3.39 10.10
CA GLY A 79 -1.56 3.41 9.20
C GLY A 79 -1.51 4.45 8.08
N GLU A 80 -0.42 5.20 7.92
CA GLU A 80 -0.34 6.27 6.91
C GLU A 80 0.46 5.87 5.66
N LYS A 81 1.51 5.07 5.81
CA LYS A 81 2.46 4.79 4.73
C LYS A 81 2.54 3.30 4.39
N LEU A 82 2.76 3.04 3.09
CA LEU A 82 3.16 1.73 2.61
C LEU A 82 4.62 1.45 2.96
N LEU A 83 4.92 0.18 3.22
CA LEU A 83 6.28 -0.26 3.56
C LEU A 83 7.29 0.15 2.48
N ARG A 84 6.91 0.05 1.20
CA ARG A 84 7.74 0.52 0.08
C ARG A 84 8.06 2.01 0.15
N SER A 85 7.09 2.86 0.49
CA SER A 85 7.30 4.31 0.56
C SER A 85 8.26 4.66 1.69
N ILE A 86 8.12 4.02 2.85
CA ILE A 86 9.03 4.19 3.98
C ILE A 86 10.45 3.81 3.59
N MET A 87 10.64 2.70 2.89
CA MET A 87 11.96 2.29 2.40
C MET A 87 12.54 3.31 1.40
N GLN A 88 11.72 3.83 0.48
CA GLN A 88 12.15 4.84 -0.50
C GLN A 88 12.55 6.16 0.17
N ASP A 89 11.76 6.63 1.14
CA ASP A 89 12.03 7.87 1.90
C ASP A 89 13.37 7.80 2.62
N ASN A 90 13.71 6.63 3.17
CA ASN A 90 14.95 6.38 3.89
C ASN A 90 16.12 5.94 2.98
N LYS A 91 15.95 6.00 1.64
CA LYS A 91 16.94 5.54 0.65
C LYS A 91 17.36 4.07 0.83
N ILE A 92 16.47 3.25 1.40
CA ILE A 92 16.68 1.83 1.64
C ILE A 92 16.37 1.06 0.35
N GLU A 93 17.33 0.30 -0.12
CA GLU A 93 17.21 -0.45 -1.36
C GLU A 93 16.29 -1.67 -1.18
N LEU A 94 15.11 -1.63 -1.81
CA LEU A 94 14.11 -2.71 -1.81
C LEU A 94 14.36 -3.76 -2.91
N TYR A 95 14.81 -3.33 -4.09
CA TYR A 95 14.84 -4.18 -5.27
C TYR A 95 16.23 -4.79 -5.52
N ALA A 96 16.25 -6.06 -5.92
CA ALA A 96 17.41 -6.64 -6.59
C ALA A 96 17.67 -5.96 -7.95
N THR A 97 18.86 -6.19 -8.53
CA THR A 97 19.31 -5.57 -9.80
C THR A 97 18.24 -5.61 -10.91
N TYR A 98 17.60 -6.77 -11.11
CA TYR A 98 16.54 -6.92 -12.11
C TYR A 98 15.23 -6.21 -11.71
N GLY A 99 14.89 -6.24 -10.42
CA GLY A 99 13.70 -5.59 -9.90
C GLY A 99 13.71 -4.06 -10.08
N LYS A 100 14.89 -3.43 -10.13
CA LYS A 100 15.01 -1.99 -10.37
C LYS A 100 14.48 -1.56 -11.74
N VAL A 101 14.68 -2.38 -12.77
CA VAL A 101 14.29 -2.05 -14.15
C VAL A 101 12.84 -2.46 -14.44
N MET A 102 12.37 -3.56 -13.84
CA MET A 102 11.09 -4.19 -14.19
C MET A 102 10.00 -4.00 -13.12
N ASN A 103 10.13 -3.04 -12.21
CA ASN A 103 9.12 -2.81 -11.18
C ASN A 103 7.91 -2.02 -11.72
N CYS A 104 6.72 -2.35 -11.22
CA CYS A 104 5.46 -1.69 -11.59
C CYS A 104 5.21 -0.35 -10.87
N GLY A 105 6.22 0.25 -10.24
CA GLY A 105 6.02 1.49 -9.51
C GLY A 105 5.11 1.37 -8.28
N GLY A 106 4.77 0.16 -7.83
CA GLY A 106 3.91 -0.10 -6.67
C GLY A 106 2.45 -0.42 -6.99
N GLY A 107 2.07 -0.50 -8.25
CA GLY A 107 0.69 -0.78 -8.67
C GLY A 107 0.19 -2.22 -8.48
N GLY A 108 0.94 -3.11 -7.82
CA GLY A 108 0.54 -4.49 -7.58
C GLY A 108 0.57 -5.42 -8.82
N SER A 109 0.93 -4.90 -10.00
CA SER A 109 0.99 -5.69 -11.23
C SER A 109 2.27 -6.50 -11.41
N CYS A 110 3.22 -6.42 -10.47
CA CYS A 110 4.44 -7.24 -10.47
C CYS A 110 4.72 -7.81 -9.08
N GLY A 111 5.50 -8.90 -9.01
CA GLY A 111 5.98 -9.50 -7.76
C GLY A 111 7.42 -9.14 -7.40
N THR A 112 7.93 -7.96 -7.76
CA THR A 112 9.35 -7.60 -7.51
C THR A 112 9.63 -7.01 -6.13
N CYS A 113 8.60 -6.51 -5.44
CA CYS A 113 8.67 -5.82 -4.15
C CYS A 113 8.77 -6.77 -2.95
N ILE A 114 9.49 -7.88 -3.07
CA ILE A 114 9.45 -8.97 -2.09
C ILE A 114 10.31 -8.64 -0.87
N VAL A 115 9.69 -8.77 0.30
CA VAL A 115 10.34 -8.70 1.61
C VAL A 115 9.90 -9.87 2.47
N GLU A 116 10.69 -10.21 3.48
CA GLU A 116 10.32 -11.18 4.51
C GLU A 116 10.14 -10.45 5.84
N ILE A 117 9.01 -10.67 6.49
CA ILE A 117 8.73 -10.14 7.82
C ILE A 117 9.22 -11.17 8.84
N LEU A 118 10.23 -10.79 9.61
CA LEU A 118 10.80 -11.63 10.66
C LEU A 118 10.02 -11.46 11.97
N ASP A 119 9.56 -10.23 12.24
CA ASP A 119 8.82 -9.89 13.45
C ASP A 119 7.84 -8.73 13.19
N GLY A 120 6.78 -8.64 13.99
CA GLY A 120 5.75 -7.59 13.90
C GLY A 120 4.74 -7.78 12.76
N ARG A 121 4.42 -9.03 12.40
CA ARG A 121 3.43 -9.35 11.33
C ARG A 121 2.01 -8.90 11.66
N ASP A 122 1.67 -8.85 12.93
CA ASP A 122 0.41 -8.40 13.53
C ASP A 122 0.22 -6.88 13.46
N LEU A 123 1.31 -6.13 13.30
CA LEU A 123 1.31 -4.68 13.10
C LEU A 123 1.05 -4.29 11.63
N LEU A 124 0.93 -5.26 10.74
CA LEU A 124 0.74 -5.05 9.30
C LEU A 124 -0.66 -5.47 8.89
N ASN A 125 -1.12 -4.97 7.74
CA ASN A 125 -2.37 -5.45 7.15
C ASN A 125 -2.29 -6.94 6.78
N GLU A 126 -3.44 -7.59 6.70
CA GLU A 126 -3.56 -8.94 6.15
C GLU A 126 -3.08 -9.01 4.70
N ARG A 127 -2.73 -10.21 4.24
CA ARG A 127 -2.28 -10.43 2.86
C ARG A 127 -3.40 -10.16 1.87
N THR A 128 -3.11 -9.32 0.88
CA THR A 128 -4.05 -9.03 -0.21
C THR A 128 -4.09 -10.15 -1.25
N ASP A 129 -5.14 -10.20 -2.08
CA ASP A 129 -5.27 -11.18 -3.16
C ASP A 129 -4.09 -11.14 -4.15
N THR A 130 -3.55 -9.95 -4.39
CA THR A 130 -2.35 -9.74 -5.21
C THR A 130 -1.14 -10.43 -4.60
N GLU A 131 -0.92 -10.28 -3.29
CA GLU A 131 0.14 -10.98 -2.57
C GLU A 131 -0.06 -12.49 -2.66
N ASN A 132 -1.29 -12.96 -2.44
CA ASN A 132 -1.65 -14.38 -2.55
C ASN A 132 -1.44 -14.93 -3.96
N ARG A 133 -1.61 -14.12 -5.01
CA ARG A 133 -1.33 -14.53 -6.38
C ARG A 133 0.16 -14.74 -6.65
N TYR A 134 1.01 -13.81 -6.21
CA TYR A 134 2.46 -13.84 -6.51
C TYR A 134 3.27 -14.71 -5.53
N LEU A 135 2.78 -14.91 -4.31
CA LEU A 135 3.51 -15.60 -3.24
C LEU A 135 2.94 -16.99 -2.92
N LYS A 136 2.25 -17.65 -3.86
CA LYS A 136 1.59 -18.97 -3.66
C LYS A 136 2.51 -20.08 -3.15
N LYS A 137 3.78 -20.06 -3.54
CA LYS A 137 4.78 -21.09 -3.20
C LYS A 137 5.83 -20.59 -2.19
N LYS A 138 5.54 -19.48 -1.52
CA LYS A 138 6.46 -18.80 -0.62
C LYS A 138 5.89 -18.85 0.81
N PRO A 139 6.74 -18.79 1.83
CA PRO A 139 6.27 -18.82 3.21
C PRO A 139 5.38 -17.61 3.50
N GLU A 140 4.51 -17.75 4.50
CA GLU A 140 3.55 -16.71 4.89
C GLU A 140 4.25 -15.41 5.36
N SER A 141 5.46 -15.52 5.90
CA SER A 141 6.31 -14.39 6.29
C SER A 141 6.67 -13.48 5.11
N TRP A 142 6.59 -13.97 3.86
CA TRP A 142 6.88 -13.15 2.69
C TRP A 142 5.70 -12.24 2.36
N ARG A 143 6.02 -10.98 2.09
CA ARG A 143 5.07 -9.92 1.78
C ARG A 143 5.54 -9.12 0.57
N LEU A 144 4.61 -8.46 -0.12
CA LEU A 144 4.93 -7.45 -1.12
C LEU A 144 4.92 -6.08 -0.45
N ALA A 145 6.08 -5.47 -0.26
CA ALA A 145 6.21 -4.18 0.42
C ALA A 145 5.36 -3.05 -0.19
N CYS A 146 4.98 -3.15 -1.47
CA CYS A 146 4.09 -2.18 -2.12
C CYS A 146 2.60 -2.38 -1.84
N GLN A 147 2.21 -3.50 -1.23
CA GLN A 147 0.83 -3.81 -0.84
C GLN A 147 0.69 -3.88 0.69
N THR A 148 1.81 -3.80 1.41
CA THR A 148 1.84 -3.82 2.87
C THR A 148 1.73 -2.40 3.42
N ILE A 149 0.68 -2.17 4.21
CA ILE A 149 0.50 -0.96 5.02
C ILE A 149 1.11 -1.23 6.39
N VAL A 150 1.88 -0.26 6.90
CA VAL A 150 2.51 -0.36 8.22
C VAL A 150 1.58 0.27 9.25
N GLY A 151 1.03 -0.53 10.16
CA GLY A 151 0.14 -0.08 11.22
C GLY A 151 -1.32 0.08 10.82
N ASN A 152 -2.14 0.40 11.81
CA ASN A 152 -3.60 0.57 11.73
C ASN A 152 -4.08 1.85 12.46
N LYS A 153 -3.20 2.87 12.60
CA LYS A 153 -3.43 4.15 13.31
C LYS A 153 -3.56 4.08 14.83
N GLU A 154 -3.69 2.89 15.39
CA GLU A 154 -3.86 2.67 16.83
C GLU A 154 -2.68 1.88 17.41
N ASN A 155 -2.05 1.03 16.60
CA ASN A 155 -0.94 0.20 17.03
C ASN A 155 0.40 0.95 16.93
N SER A 156 1.26 0.71 17.92
CA SER A 156 2.67 1.09 17.93
C SER A 156 3.50 -0.17 18.21
N GLY A 157 4.77 -0.15 17.81
CA GLY A 157 5.63 -1.31 18.03
C GLY A 157 6.82 -1.35 17.09
N LYS A 158 7.38 -2.55 16.94
CA LYS A 158 8.58 -2.81 16.15
C LYS A 158 8.30 -3.83 15.07
N VAL A 159 8.73 -3.55 13.84
CA VAL A 159 8.65 -4.47 12.70
C VAL A 159 10.06 -4.75 12.20
N ILE A 160 10.39 -6.03 12.07
CA ILE A 160 11.69 -6.45 11.55
C ILE A 160 11.50 -7.04 10.16
N VAL A 161 12.19 -6.44 9.19
CA VAL A 161 12.05 -6.76 7.78
C VAL A 161 13.38 -7.20 7.19
N GLN A 162 13.41 -8.38 6.60
CA GLN A 162 14.51 -8.83 5.77
C GLN A 162 14.31 -8.39 4.32
N ARG A 163 15.30 -7.68 3.78
CA ARG A 163 15.33 -7.27 2.37
C ARG A 163 15.86 -8.39 1.49
N ILE A 164 15.27 -8.53 0.31
CA ILE A 164 15.65 -9.49 -0.74
C ILE A 164 15.88 -10.91 -0.16
N PRO A 165 14.83 -11.53 0.42
CA PRO A 165 14.96 -12.84 1.08
C PRO A 165 15.36 -13.96 0.11
N GLN A 166 15.23 -13.74 -1.21
CA GLN A 166 15.61 -14.69 -2.25
C GLN A 166 17.12 -15.01 -2.29
N TRP A 167 17.97 -14.18 -1.69
CA TRP A 167 19.42 -14.41 -1.64
C TRP A 167 19.88 -15.12 -0.37
N LYS A 168 18.98 -15.33 0.60
CA LYS A 168 19.25 -16.27 1.69
C LYS A 168 19.33 -17.67 1.08
N LYS A 169 20.51 -18.28 1.17
CA LYS A 169 20.72 -19.70 0.86
C LYS A 169 20.22 -20.57 2.00
#